data_AF-S7ZFG2-F1
#
_entry.id   AF-S7ZFG2-F1
#
_cell.length_a   1.000
_cell.length_b   1.000
_cell.length_c   1.000
_cell.angle_alpha   90.00
_cell.angle_beta   90.00
_cell.angle_gamma   90.00
#
_symmetry.space_group_name_H-M   'P 1'
#
loop_
_entity.id
_entity.type
_entity.pdbx_description
1 polymer ?
#
loop_
_entity_poly.entity_id
_entity_poly.type
_entity_poly.pdbx_seq_one_letter_code
_entity_poly.pdbx_strand_id
1 'polypeptide(L)'
;MNQSEALSCPFCPFSDTDASFLEMHIDHCHPENGDWHRESHQPEVDAWSNARSHSQSPREADEDPTEKYVDCPHGCGETVTTAELSTHLDLHLAEGIAFEDGETDSAPYIADDSANTDDYDLPLGKEDELDLQGALEGGKRGSGRDMARRNNVTKPAKAKSPPRHRGEDGAMRLGRAELGPHAHEKKMPSWLKHLLEKGGRTSKQTHITSDGKLARQTTVENETDKLIPVILRLCEQDKTVQRAFLCNPKVRHICKLSREGGFCGYRNIQMLISYINKTQALGHSHFPHGIPSILELQDLIEQAWDMGFNSTGRTETGGIKGTRKFIGTPEAQALFQSLEIPCDASSLASSDRLPAHDQLYMEVANYFRAACPVDNESIKVFQTDLPPIYFQHDGHSMTIIGFEIRDDGSANLLVFDPMFKTSPAMQRLIGTSAKSDHPARLLKAYRRGNRYLQKYKLFELLKLIPIPGDEPSKTGTKTGSSIMM
;
A
#
# COMPACT_ATOMS: atom_id res chain seq x y z
N MET A 1 26.48 56.21 -13.21
CA MET A 1 25.22 55.54 -13.63
C MET A 1 25.59 54.58 -14.74
N ASN A 2 25.57 53.28 -14.47
CA ASN A 2 25.42 52.28 -15.52
C ASN A 2 24.03 51.69 -15.31
N GLN A 3 23.24 51.62 -16.37
CA GLN A 3 22.01 50.83 -16.39
C GLN A 3 22.40 49.47 -16.95
N SER A 4 22.07 48.39 -16.25
CA SER A 4 22.10 47.05 -16.83
C SER A 4 20.93 46.95 -17.80
N GLU A 5 21.20 46.85 -19.10
CA GLU A 5 20.14 46.65 -20.08
C GLU A 5 19.56 45.23 -19.91
N ALA A 6 18.24 45.13 -19.77
CA ALA A 6 17.56 43.84 -19.64
C ALA A 6 17.42 43.21 -21.02
N LEU A 7 17.81 41.94 -21.12
CA LEU A 7 17.68 41.10 -22.30
C LEU A 7 16.25 40.52 -22.32
N SER A 8 15.54 40.63 -23.44
CA SER A 8 14.16 40.16 -23.58
C SER A 8 14.05 38.88 -24.42
N CYS A 9 13.10 38.03 -24.06
CA CYS A 9 12.77 36.82 -24.80
C CYS A 9 12.13 37.19 -26.15
N PRO A 10 12.57 36.63 -27.28
CA PRO A 10 11.98 36.93 -28.60
C PRO A 10 10.59 36.30 -28.79
N PHE A 11 10.17 35.39 -27.92
CA PHE A 11 8.93 34.60 -28.06
C PHE A 11 7.82 34.98 -27.06
N CYS A 12 8.13 35.65 -25.96
CA CYS A 12 7.13 36.09 -24.96
C CYS A 12 7.59 37.35 -24.20
N PRO A 13 6.72 38.00 -23.39
CA PRO A 13 7.06 39.25 -22.69
C PRO A 13 8.08 39.15 -21.54
N PHE A 14 8.78 38.02 -21.38
CA PHE A 14 9.78 37.83 -20.33
C PHE A 14 11.09 38.59 -20.64
N SER A 15 11.75 39.12 -19.61
CA SER A 15 13.05 39.78 -19.75
C SER A 15 13.84 39.72 -18.44
N ASP A 16 15.13 39.44 -18.53
CA ASP A 16 16.05 39.40 -17.38
C ASP A 16 17.38 40.10 -17.72
N THR A 17 18.15 40.51 -16.72
CA THR A 17 19.52 41.02 -16.90
C THR A 17 20.57 39.91 -17.01
N ASP A 18 20.26 38.68 -16.59
CA ASP A 18 21.15 37.53 -16.75
C ASP A 18 20.87 36.74 -18.04
N ALA A 19 21.87 36.69 -18.94
CA ALA A 19 21.77 35.97 -20.20
C ALA A 19 21.57 34.46 -20.02
N SER A 20 22.16 33.85 -18.98
CA SER A 20 22.04 32.41 -18.72
C SER A 20 20.64 32.03 -18.22
N PHE A 21 20.00 32.93 -17.46
CA PHE A 21 18.63 32.74 -17.01
C PHE A 21 17.62 32.92 -18.17
N LEU A 22 17.91 33.84 -19.10
CA LEU A 22 17.12 34.00 -20.32
C LEU A 22 17.27 32.81 -21.28
N GLU A 23 18.47 32.26 -21.44
CA GLU A 23 18.75 31.06 -22.24
C GLU A 23 18.01 29.83 -21.67
N MET A 24 18.10 29.61 -20.35
CA MET A 24 17.32 28.58 -19.66
C MET A 24 15.80 28.77 -19.81
N HIS A 25 15.31 30.00 -19.77
CA HIS A 25 13.89 30.30 -20.03
C HIS A 25 13.47 29.93 -21.47
N ILE A 26 14.31 30.21 -22.47
CA ILE A 26 14.04 29.85 -23.87
C ILE A 26 13.99 28.33 -24.03
N ASP A 27 14.98 27.59 -23.51
CA ASP A 27 14.98 26.11 -23.57
C ASP A 27 13.75 25.48 -22.90
N HIS A 28 13.29 26.03 -21.77
CA HIS A 28 12.21 25.44 -20.98
C HIS A 28 10.80 25.86 -21.43
N CYS A 29 10.63 27.08 -21.96
CA CYS A 29 9.33 27.60 -22.39
C CYS A 29 9.13 27.59 -23.91
N HIS A 30 10.21 27.52 -24.70
CA HIS A 30 10.21 27.60 -26.15
C HIS A 30 11.14 26.55 -26.83
N PRO A 31 11.07 25.25 -26.44
CA PRO A 31 11.96 24.22 -26.98
C PRO A 31 11.79 24.07 -28.50
N GLU A 32 12.92 23.94 -29.24
CA GLU A 32 12.99 24.05 -30.70
C GLU A 32 12.10 23.08 -31.51
N ASN A 33 11.56 22.02 -30.89
CA ASN A 33 10.75 20.98 -31.54
C ASN A 33 9.23 21.13 -31.28
N GLY A 34 8.74 22.36 -31.20
CA GLY A 34 7.30 22.68 -31.10
C GLY A 34 6.67 23.04 -32.44
N ASP A 35 5.93 22.11 -33.05
CA ASP A 35 5.24 22.32 -34.33
C ASP A 35 4.00 23.22 -34.17
N TRP A 36 4.01 24.40 -34.82
CA TRP A 36 2.96 25.41 -34.72
C TRP A 36 2.03 25.39 -35.94
N HIS A 37 0.94 24.62 -35.87
CA HIS A 37 -0.21 24.80 -36.76
C HIS A 37 -1.47 25.22 -36.01
N ARG A 38 -2.14 26.24 -36.56
CA ARG A 38 -3.21 27.02 -35.91
C ARG A 38 -4.44 27.06 -36.81
N GLU A 39 -5.46 26.29 -36.45
CA GLU A 39 -6.82 26.35 -37.02
C GLU A 39 -7.84 25.91 -35.94
N SER A 40 -9.13 26.30 -35.94
CA SER A 40 -9.84 27.57 -36.21
C SER A 40 -11.34 27.25 -36.40
N HIS A 41 -12.15 27.34 -35.34
CA HIS A 41 -13.64 27.24 -35.35
C HIS A 41 -14.21 25.85 -35.76
N GLN A 42 -15.45 25.43 -35.44
CA GLN A 42 -16.48 25.81 -34.45
C GLN A 42 -17.36 24.55 -34.13
N PRO A 43 -18.32 24.56 -33.17
CA PRO A 43 -18.94 23.34 -32.64
C PRO A 43 -20.27 22.92 -33.31
N GLU A 44 -20.58 21.61 -33.23
CA GLU A 44 -21.94 21.03 -33.28
C GLU A 44 -22.13 20.03 -32.11
N VAL A 45 -23.33 19.43 -31.99
CA VAL A 45 -23.86 18.88 -30.72
C VAL A 45 -24.39 17.43 -30.80
N ASP A 46 -24.73 16.91 -29.61
CA ASP A 46 -25.62 15.77 -29.31
C ASP A 46 -25.10 14.32 -29.23
N ALA A 47 -25.91 13.52 -28.51
CA ALA A 47 -25.93 12.06 -28.32
C ALA A 47 -24.90 11.40 -27.36
N TRP A 48 -25.37 11.10 -26.13
CA TRP A 48 -24.81 10.03 -25.29
C TRP A 48 -24.86 8.66 -25.99
N SER A 49 -23.73 7.92 -26.02
CA SER A 49 -23.70 6.44 -25.91
C SER A 49 -22.27 5.86 -25.81
N ASN A 50 -22.11 4.80 -25.02
CA ASN A 50 -21.03 3.79 -25.08
C ASN A 50 -19.56 4.26 -25.13
N ALA A 51 -18.98 4.64 -23.99
CA ALA A 51 -17.53 4.73 -23.80
C ALA A 51 -16.91 3.38 -23.37
N ARG A 52 -16.88 2.39 -24.28
CA ARG A 52 -15.99 1.21 -24.21
C ARG A 52 -15.31 1.04 -25.56
N SER A 53 -14.06 0.58 -25.53
CA SER A 53 -13.11 0.55 -26.66
C SER A 53 -12.53 1.92 -27.04
N HIS A 54 -11.22 2.07 -26.82
CA HIS A 54 -10.32 2.80 -27.72
C HIS A 54 -8.99 2.05 -27.78
N SER A 55 -8.65 1.52 -28.96
CA SER A 55 -7.44 0.74 -29.20
C SER A 55 -6.25 1.64 -29.52
N GLN A 56 -5.09 1.34 -28.94
CA GLN A 56 -3.84 2.03 -29.24
C GLN A 56 -3.37 1.78 -30.69
N SER A 57 -2.82 2.83 -31.31
CA SER A 57 -1.86 2.71 -32.42
C SER A 57 -0.44 2.67 -31.82
N PRO A 58 0.50 1.85 -32.33
CA PRO A 58 1.78 1.63 -31.67
C PRO A 58 2.75 2.81 -31.83
N ARG A 59 3.48 3.10 -30.75
CA ARG A 59 4.80 3.75 -30.80
C ARG A 59 5.83 2.80 -30.19
N GLU A 60 7.04 2.83 -30.74
CA GLU A 60 8.11 1.90 -30.41
C GLU A 60 8.94 2.40 -29.21
N ALA A 61 9.08 1.56 -28.18
CA ALA A 61 10.06 1.68 -27.12
C ALA A 61 10.28 0.29 -26.50
N ASP A 62 11.43 -0.34 -26.78
CA ASP A 62 11.78 -1.69 -26.29
C ASP A 62 12.48 -1.62 -24.93
N GLU A 63 11.85 -0.94 -23.96
CA GLU A 63 12.33 -0.89 -22.57
C GLU A 63 11.97 -2.19 -21.84
N ASP A 64 12.98 -2.91 -21.34
CA ASP A 64 12.80 -4.16 -20.59
C ASP A 64 12.10 -3.89 -19.24
N PRO A 65 10.84 -4.32 -19.03
CA PRO A 65 10.08 -3.95 -17.82
C PRO A 65 10.63 -4.56 -16.52
N THR A 66 11.72 -5.34 -16.57
CA THR A 66 12.43 -5.80 -15.37
C THR A 66 13.31 -4.74 -14.71
N GLU A 67 13.51 -3.56 -15.31
CA GLU A 67 14.26 -2.46 -14.66
C GLU A 67 13.41 -1.62 -13.69
N LYS A 68 12.08 -1.84 -13.69
CA LYS A 68 11.14 -1.14 -12.80
C LYS A 68 11.15 -1.66 -11.35
N TYR A 69 11.45 -2.94 -11.14
CA TYR A 69 11.26 -3.64 -9.87
C TYR A 69 12.60 -4.09 -9.26
N VAL A 70 12.81 -3.79 -7.97
CA VAL A 70 14.05 -4.02 -7.22
C VAL A 70 13.78 -4.70 -5.88
N ASP A 71 14.62 -5.68 -5.52
CA ASP A 71 14.55 -6.35 -4.22
C ASP A 71 15.10 -5.44 -3.11
N CYS A 72 14.43 -5.39 -1.95
CA CYS A 72 14.83 -4.53 -0.84
C CYS A 72 16.18 -4.99 -0.23
N PRO A 73 17.19 -4.08 -0.09
CA PRO A 73 18.53 -4.43 0.38
C PRO A 73 18.58 -4.90 1.85
N HIS A 74 17.55 -4.62 2.66
CA HIS A 74 17.45 -5.16 4.03
C HIS A 74 17.09 -6.65 4.07
N GLY A 75 16.79 -7.29 2.94
CA GLY A 75 16.51 -8.73 2.87
C GLY A 75 15.18 -9.15 3.49
N CYS A 76 14.25 -8.21 3.73
CA CYS A 76 12.88 -8.49 4.19
C CYS A 76 12.12 -9.47 3.27
N GLY A 77 12.51 -9.49 1.98
CA GLY A 77 11.96 -10.35 0.93
C GLY A 77 10.88 -9.67 0.09
N GLU A 78 10.82 -8.34 0.13
CA GLU A 78 9.98 -7.51 -0.72
C GLU A 78 10.69 -7.08 -1.99
N THR A 79 9.93 -7.07 -3.10
CA THR A 79 10.33 -6.46 -4.37
C THR A 79 9.41 -5.28 -4.62
N VAL A 80 9.97 -4.07 -4.66
CA VAL A 80 9.24 -2.79 -4.79
C VAL A 80 9.61 -2.11 -6.10
N THR A 81 8.87 -1.07 -6.52
CA THR A 81 9.33 -0.28 -7.66
C THR A 81 10.51 0.63 -7.29
N THR A 82 11.37 0.97 -8.26
CA THR A 82 12.52 1.88 -8.05
C THR A 82 12.09 3.26 -7.49
N ALA A 83 10.88 3.72 -7.83
CA ALA A 83 10.29 4.97 -7.31
C ALA A 83 9.78 4.85 -5.85
N GLU A 84 9.49 3.64 -5.37
CA GLU A 84 9.07 3.36 -4.01
C GLU A 84 10.23 3.08 -3.06
N LEU A 85 11.37 2.58 -3.56
CA LEU A 85 12.47 2.05 -2.74
C LEU A 85 12.88 3.00 -1.61
N SER A 86 13.08 4.30 -1.88
CA SER A 86 13.43 5.27 -0.84
C SER A 86 12.39 5.34 0.28
N THR A 87 11.09 5.39 -0.06
CA THR A 87 10.00 5.40 0.92
C THR A 87 9.85 4.06 1.65
N HIS A 88 10.14 2.94 0.98
CA HIS A 88 10.12 1.61 1.59
C HIS A 88 11.22 1.47 2.68
N LEU A 89 12.43 1.98 2.41
CA LEU A 89 13.51 2.05 3.40
C LEU A 89 13.14 2.96 4.59
N ASP A 90 12.55 4.13 4.30
CA ASP A 90 12.03 5.09 5.29
C ASP A 90 10.99 4.49 6.25
N LEU A 91 10.25 3.48 5.80
CA LEU A 91 9.18 2.80 6.54
C LEU A 91 9.70 1.61 7.34
N HIS A 92 10.79 0.94 6.94
CA HIS A 92 11.47 -0.04 7.81
C HIS A 92 11.99 0.61 9.11
N LEU A 93 12.45 1.86 9.04
CA LEU A 93 12.80 2.64 10.24
C LEU A 93 11.59 2.85 11.17
N ALA A 94 10.38 2.98 10.61
CA ALA A 94 9.14 3.15 11.38
C ALA A 94 8.59 1.82 11.93
N GLU A 95 8.78 0.72 11.20
CA GLU A 95 8.50 -0.66 11.64
C GLU A 95 9.37 -1.06 12.84
N GLY A 96 10.63 -0.60 12.88
CA GLY A 96 11.59 -0.92 13.95
C GLY A 96 11.34 -0.26 15.31
N ILE A 97 10.57 0.84 15.37
CA ILE A 97 10.52 1.75 16.55
C ILE A 97 10.23 1.01 17.87
N ALA A 98 11.13 1.15 18.84
CA ALA A 98 10.94 0.71 20.20
C ALA A 98 10.31 1.82 21.08
N PHE A 99 9.81 1.43 22.24
CA PHE A 99 9.22 2.37 23.21
C PHE A 99 10.29 3.11 24.04
N GLU A 100 11.52 2.61 24.04
CA GLU A 100 12.64 3.07 24.87
C GLU A 100 13.70 3.88 24.09
N ASP A 101 13.44 4.21 22.81
CA ASP A 101 14.27 5.12 22.02
C ASP A 101 14.03 6.58 22.47
N GLY A 102 14.52 6.89 23.67
CA GLY A 102 14.71 8.25 24.18
C GLY A 102 16.11 8.78 23.88
N GLU A 103 16.29 10.10 23.96
CA GLU A 103 17.59 10.79 23.91
C GLU A 103 18.48 10.48 22.68
N THR A 104 17.96 10.76 21.49
CA THR A 104 18.77 11.42 20.45
C THR A 104 17.99 12.59 19.88
N ASP A 105 18.31 13.78 20.38
CA ASP A 105 17.69 15.02 19.94
C ASP A 105 18.20 15.36 18.53
N SER A 106 17.30 15.46 17.56
CA SER A 106 17.60 15.98 16.23
C SER A 106 16.84 17.29 16.06
N ALA A 107 17.61 18.38 15.98
CA ALA A 107 17.14 19.76 16.04
C ALA A 107 16.03 20.07 14.99
N PRO A 108 15.16 21.06 15.24
CA PRO A 108 13.96 21.26 14.45
C PRO A 108 14.26 21.54 12.98
N TYR A 109 13.63 20.76 12.10
CA TYR A 109 13.69 20.94 10.65
C TYR A 109 13.08 22.29 10.23
N ILE A 110 13.95 23.24 9.89
CA ILE A 110 13.63 24.34 8.98
C ILE A 110 13.96 23.84 7.56
N ALA A 111 13.10 24.17 6.60
CA ALA A 111 13.37 23.92 5.20
C ALA A 111 13.92 25.18 4.54
N ASP A 112 15.12 25.10 3.95
CA ASP A 112 15.40 25.73 2.66
C ASP A 112 16.56 25.00 1.93
N ASP A 113 16.93 25.52 0.76
CA ASP A 113 17.59 24.84 -0.36
C ASP A 113 19.14 24.84 -0.38
N SER A 114 19.68 24.18 -1.42
CA SER A 114 20.99 24.34 -2.06
C SER A 114 22.16 23.39 -1.68
N ALA A 115 23.08 23.25 -2.65
CA ALA A 115 24.22 22.33 -2.70
C ALA A 115 25.43 22.84 -1.86
N ASN A 116 26.55 22.14 -1.69
CA ASN A 116 27.19 21.15 -2.56
C ASN A 116 28.17 20.21 -1.81
N THR A 117 28.72 19.23 -2.52
CA THR A 117 30.00 18.48 -2.29
C THR A 117 30.77 18.69 -0.97
N ASP A 118 31.13 17.60 -0.28
CA ASP A 118 32.49 17.05 -0.43
C ASP A 118 32.72 15.65 0.19
N ASP A 119 33.86 15.06 -0.21
CA ASP A 119 34.41 13.72 0.07
C ASP A 119 34.98 13.53 1.49
N TYR A 120 34.71 12.35 2.11
CA TYR A 120 35.53 11.77 3.19
C TYR A 120 35.57 10.23 3.09
N ASP A 121 36.77 9.67 2.86
CA ASP A 121 37.06 8.22 2.79
C ASP A 121 37.64 7.68 4.14
N LEU A 122 37.78 6.34 4.24
CA LEU A 122 38.56 5.57 5.22
C LEU A 122 38.01 5.41 6.67
N PRO A 123 38.46 4.41 7.45
CA PRO A 123 38.96 3.06 7.09
C PRO A 123 38.39 1.90 7.95
N LEU A 124 38.67 0.66 7.53
CA LEU A 124 38.45 -0.56 8.31
C LEU A 124 39.65 -0.96 9.20
N GLY A 125 39.39 -1.26 10.47
CA GLY A 125 40.23 -2.04 11.40
C GLY A 125 39.31 -2.78 12.38
N LYS A 126 39.50 -4.09 12.68
CA LYS A 126 40.58 -4.69 13.51
C LYS A 126 40.58 -4.11 14.94
N GLU A 127 40.40 -4.89 16.01
CA GLU A 127 40.36 -6.36 16.18
C GLU A 127 39.49 -6.73 17.40
N ASP A 128 38.96 -7.96 17.44
CA ASP A 128 38.84 -8.76 18.67
C ASP A 128 38.62 -10.25 18.31
N GLU A 129 39.43 -11.13 18.89
CA GLU A 129 39.44 -12.60 18.68
C GLU A 129 39.67 -13.29 20.03
N LEU A 130 38.85 -14.31 20.35
CA LEU A 130 38.86 -15.28 21.48
C LEU A 130 37.38 -15.71 21.69
N ASP A 131 36.96 -16.93 22.06
CA ASP A 131 37.50 -18.31 22.12
C ASP A 131 36.24 -19.25 22.21
N LEU A 132 36.19 -20.57 22.08
CA LEU A 132 37.18 -21.65 21.97
C LEU A 132 36.64 -22.80 21.08
N GLN A 133 37.46 -23.83 20.89
CA GLN A 133 37.26 -25.06 20.11
C GLN A 133 36.13 -25.99 20.63
N GLY A 134 35.67 -26.95 19.79
CA GLY A 134 34.67 -27.93 20.23
C GLY A 134 34.44 -29.23 19.42
N ALA A 135 35.04 -29.45 18.24
CA ALA A 135 34.91 -30.73 17.52
C ALA A 135 36.07 -31.00 16.54
N LEU A 136 36.78 -32.11 16.74
CA LEU A 136 37.72 -32.71 15.79
C LEU A 136 37.27 -34.14 15.47
N GLU A 137 38.00 -34.80 14.55
CA GLU A 137 37.75 -36.13 13.98
C GLU A 137 36.62 -36.22 12.93
N GLY A 138 36.83 -36.78 11.74
CA GLY A 138 38.08 -37.23 11.13
C GLY A 138 37.88 -37.91 9.76
N GLY A 139 38.66 -37.53 8.74
CA GLY A 139 38.58 -38.14 7.40
C GLY A 139 39.67 -37.62 6.46
N LYS A 140 40.33 -38.51 5.70
CA LYS A 140 41.53 -38.18 4.90
C LYS A 140 41.37 -38.52 3.41
N ARG A 141 41.95 -37.63 2.58
CA ARG A 141 42.44 -37.80 1.18
C ARG A 141 41.40 -37.95 0.04
N GLY A 142 41.46 -36.99 -0.87
CA GLY A 142 41.12 -37.08 -2.30
C GLY A 142 41.87 -35.94 -3.02
N SER A 143 42.54 -36.20 -4.14
CA SER A 143 43.50 -35.25 -4.73
C SER A 143 43.20 -34.89 -6.19
N GLY A 144 43.39 -33.61 -6.52
CA GLY A 144 43.65 -33.13 -7.88
C GLY A 144 42.45 -32.52 -8.63
N ARG A 145 42.47 -31.20 -8.83
CA ARG A 145 42.95 -30.57 -10.10
C ARG A 145 42.89 -29.04 -10.07
N ASP A 146 44.02 -28.44 -10.44
CA ASP A 146 44.19 -27.26 -11.30
C ASP A 146 43.39 -25.97 -11.01
N MET A 147 44.06 -25.03 -10.33
CA MET A 147 43.68 -23.61 -10.28
C MET A 147 43.90 -22.94 -11.66
N ALA A 148 42.81 -22.61 -12.35
CA ALA A 148 42.83 -21.73 -13.53
C ALA A 148 41.69 -20.71 -13.48
N ARG A 149 41.74 -19.77 -12.52
CA ARG A 149 40.79 -18.64 -12.45
C ARG A 149 40.91 -17.77 -13.70
N ARG A 150 39.92 -17.85 -14.60
CA ARG A 150 39.73 -16.92 -15.71
C ARG A 150 38.39 -16.21 -15.50
N ASN A 151 38.41 -14.89 -15.36
CA ASN A 151 37.19 -14.10 -15.15
C ASN A 151 36.27 -14.22 -16.37
N ASN A 152 35.03 -14.66 -16.15
CA ASN A 152 33.94 -14.55 -17.11
C ASN A 152 32.63 -14.44 -16.33
N VAL A 153 32.23 -13.21 -15.99
CA VAL A 153 30.89 -12.94 -15.44
C VAL A 153 29.90 -12.86 -16.62
N THR A 154 29.60 -14.03 -17.20
CA THR A 154 28.47 -14.15 -18.11
C THR A 154 27.19 -13.95 -17.32
N LYS A 155 26.59 -12.75 -17.41
CA LYS A 155 25.25 -12.48 -16.87
C LYS A 155 24.29 -13.59 -17.34
N PRO A 156 23.52 -14.24 -16.46
CA PRO A 156 22.55 -15.24 -16.89
C PRO A 156 21.53 -14.58 -17.82
N ALA A 157 21.25 -15.21 -18.96
CA ALA A 157 20.36 -14.63 -19.96
C ALA A 157 18.95 -14.45 -19.38
N LYS A 158 18.46 -13.19 -19.32
CA LYS A 158 17.09 -12.89 -18.91
C LYS A 158 16.12 -13.67 -19.81
N ALA A 159 15.16 -14.38 -19.20
CA ALA A 159 14.11 -15.05 -19.95
C ALA A 159 13.24 -14.00 -20.68
N LYS A 160 13.33 -13.99 -22.02
CA LYS A 160 12.50 -13.15 -22.89
C LYS A 160 11.03 -13.35 -22.58
N SER A 161 10.25 -12.26 -22.61
CA SER A 161 8.81 -12.31 -22.46
C SER A 161 8.19 -13.23 -23.53
N PRO A 162 7.24 -14.12 -23.17
CA PRO A 162 6.54 -14.93 -24.16
C PRO A 162 5.71 -14.03 -25.11
N PRO A 163 5.46 -14.46 -26.36
CA PRO A 163 4.67 -13.67 -27.30
C PRO A 163 3.27 -13.38 -26.74
N ARG A 164 2.75 -12.19 -27.02
CA ARG A 164 1.44 -11.71 -26.57
C ARG A 164 0.32 -12.65 -27.06
N HIS A 165 -0.25 -13.41 -26.13
CA HIS A 165 -1.40 -14.27 -26.39
C HIS A 165 -2.70 -13.47 -26.23
N ARG A 166 -3.61 -13.60 -27.19
CA ARG A 166 -4.99 -13.09 -27.12
C ARG A 166 -5.93 -14.23 -26.71
N GLY A 167 -6.86 -14.00 -25.78
CA GLY A 167 -7.87 -14.98 -25.40
C GLY A 167 -9.02 -15.08 -26.39
N GLU A 168 -9.91 -16.05 -26.19
CA GLU A 168 -11.15 -16.21 -26.95
C GLU A 168 -12.14 -15.07 -26.68
N ASP A 169 -12.01 -14.43 -25.51
CA ASP A 169 -12.63 -13.17 -25.09
C ASP A 169 -12.09 -11.91 -25.79
N GLY A 170 -11.01 -12.05 -26.58
CA GLY A 170 -10.30 -10.93 -27.20
C GLY A 170 -9.34 -10.18 -26.28
N ALA A 171 -9.31 -10.50 -24.98
CA ALA A 171 -8.42 -9.88 -24.00
C ALA A 171 -6.95 -10.26 -24.27
N MET A 172 -6.02 -9.42 -23.80
CA MET A 172 -4.59 -9.59 -24.03
C MET A 172 -3.88 -9.93 -22.73
N ARG A 173 -2.99 -10.93 -22.76
CA ARG A 173 -2.24 -11.31 -21.55
C ARG A 173 -1.36 -10.15 -21.04
N LEU A 174 -1.48 -9.85 -19.74
CA LEU A 174 -0.73 -8.80 -19.05
C LEU A 174 0.75 -9.18 -18.83
N GLY A 175 1.57 -8.17 -18.53
CA GLY A 175 3.01 -8.24 -18.43
C GLY A 175 3.53 -8.26 -16.99
N ARG A 176 4.82 -7.95 -16.85
CA ARG A 176 5.50 -7.79 -15.54
C ARG A 176 5.17 -6.48 -14.84
N ALA A 177 4.63 -5.48 -15.55
CA ALA A 177 4.25 -4.21 -14.94
C ALA A 177 3.07 -4.41 -13.98
N GLU A 178 2.04 -5.14 -14.45
CA GLU A 178 0.76 -5.34 -13.76
C GLU A 178 0.79 -6.57 -12.83
N LEU A 179 1.29 -7.71 -13.33
CA LEU A 179 1.30 -8.98 -12.57
C LEU A 179 2.59 -9.16 -11.72
N GLY A 180 3.45 -8.14 -11.68
CA GLY A 180 4.73 -8.13 -10.98
C GLY A 180 5.81 -9.05 -11.58
N PRO A 181 6.94 -9.25 -10.88
CA PRO A 181 8.08 -10.05 -11.34
C PRO A 181 7.75 -11.49 -11.76
N HIS A 182 6.64 -12.03 -11.29
CA HIS A 182 6.21 -13.41 -11.49
C HIS A 182 5.04 -13.59 -12.48
N ALA A 183 4.76 -12.56 -13.30
CA ALA A 183 3.74 -12.55 -14.37
C ALA A 183 3.59 -13.82 -15.22
N HIS A 184 4.69 -14.53 -15.46
CA HIS A 184 4.75 -15.72 -16.33
C HIS A 184 5.02 -17.02 -15.56
N GLU A 185 4.96 -16.97 -14.23
CA GLU A 185 5.06 -18.16 -13.37
C GLU A 185 3.85 -19.08 -13.58
N LYS A 186 4.12 -20.39 -13.69
CA LYS A 186 3.09 -21.44 -13.74
C LYS A 186 2.79 -22.06 -12.37
N LYS A 187 3.74 -22.00 -11.44
CA LYS A 187 3.63 -22.53 -10.07
C LYS A 187 4.72 -21.93 -9.19
N MET A 188 4.35 -21.49 -7.98
CA MET A 188 5.26 -20.97 -6.96
C MET A 188 6.17 -22.06 -6.36
N PRO A 189 7.31 -21.68 -5.74
CA PRO A 189 8.17 -22.63 -5.03
C PRO A 189 7.43 -23.38 -3.91
N SER A 190 7.68 -24.69 -3.78
CA SER A 190 7.00 -25.55 -2.79
C SER A 190 7.16 -25.09 -1.34
N TRP A 191 8.30 -24.48 -0.99
CA TRP A 191 8.53 -23.94 0.36
C TRP A 191 7.60 -22.76 0.68
N LEU A 192 7.29 -21.93 -0.33
CA LEU A 192 6.38 -20.80 -0.18
C LEU A 192 4.93 -21.27 -0.15
N LYS A 193 4.56 -22.26 -0.98
CA LYS A 193 3.24 -22.90 -0.88
C LYS A 193 3.01 -23.44 0.54
N HIS A 194 4.01 -24.12 1.11
CA HIS A 194 3.94 -24.63 2.49
C HIS A 194 3.89 -23.52 3.56
N LEU A 195 4.58 -22.40 3.35
CA LEU A 195 4.48 -21.22 4.21
C LEU A 195 3.06 -20.63 4.20
N LEU A 196 2.43 -20.54 3.03
CA LEU A 196 1.07 -20.04 2.86
C LEU A 196 0.00 -21.02 3.40
N GLU A 197 0.18 -22.32 3.20
CA GLU A 197 -0.66 -23.40 3.79
C GLU A 197 -0.63 -23.38 5.32
N LYS A 198 0.53 -23.07 5.91
CA LYS A 198 0.75 -23.07 7.36
C LYS A 198 0.31 -21.76 8.03
N GLY A 199 0.38 -20.65 7.31
CA GLY A 199 0.11 -19.31 7.84
C GLY A 199 1.13 -18.84 8.88
N GLY A 200 0.80 -17.74 9.56
CA GLY A 200 1.62 -17.19 10.64
C GLY A 200 1.68 -18.10 11.88
N ARG A 201 2.79 -18.10 12.60
CA ARG A 201 2.92 -18.88 13.84
C ARG A 201 1.85 -18.42 14.83
N THR A 202 1.01 -19.35 15.26
CA THR A 202 -0.05 -19.09 16.25
C THR A 202 0.50 -19.33 17.67
N SER A 203 0.48 -18.29 18.50
CA SER A 203 0.77 -18.38 19.94
C SER A 203 -0.53 -18.36 20.76
N LYS A 204 -0.49 -18.97 21.94
CA LYS A 204 -1.62 -19.05 22.87
C LYS A 204 -1.12 -18.65 24.26
N GLN A 205 -1.59 -17.52 24.76
CA GLN A 205 -1.23 -16.98 26.08
C GLN A 205 -2.49 -16.93 26.94
N THR A 206 -2.37 -17.39 28.19
CA THR A 206 -3.45 -17.25 29.17
C THR A 206 -3.09 -16.11 30.12
N HIS A 207 -3.97 -15.12 30.24
CA HIS A 207 -3.84 -14.03 31.20
C HIS A 207 -5.02 -14.04 32.17
N ILE A 208 -4.84 -13.39 33.32
CA ILE A 208 -5.92 -13.13 34.27
C ILE A 208 -6.59 -11.82 33.84
N THR A 209 -7.89 -11.84 33.59
CA THR A 209 -8.69 -10.64 33.29
C THR A 209 -8.99 -9.85 34.57
N SER A 210 -9.42 -8.58 34.41
CA SER A 210 -9.74 -7.69 35.54
C SER A 210 -10.89 -8.18 36.45
N ASP A 211 -11.67 -9.16 35.99
CA ASP A 211 -12.69 -9.87 36.78
C ASP A 211 -12.18 -11.18 37.43
N GLY A 212 -10.86 -11.40 37.44
CA GLY A 212 -10.19 -12.54 38.08
C GLY A 212 -10.26 -13.86 37.31
N LYS A 213 -10.85 -13.89 36.10
CA LYS A 213 -10.97 -15.10 35.28
C LYS A 213 -9.72 -15.34 34.43
N LEU A 214 -9.53 -16.56 33.95
CA LEU A 214 -8.47 -16.91 32.99
C LEU A 214 -8.98 -16.78 31.55
N ALA A 215 -8.46 -15.79 30.81
CA ALA A 215 -8.74 -15.61 29.40
C ALA A 215 -7.58 -16.12 28.54
N ARG A 216 -7.86 -17.02 27.58
CA ARG A 216 -6.87 -17.52 26.63
C ARG A 216 -6.87 -16.69 25.35
N GLN A 217 -5.97 -15.71 25.28
CA GLN A 217 -5.70 -14.96 24.07
C GLN A 217 -4.93 -15.83 23.07
N THR A 218 -5.32 -15.77 21.80
CA THR A 218 -4.59 -16.40 20.68
C THR A 218 -4.09 -15.27 19.80
N THR A 219 -2.81 -15.30 19.44
CA THR A 219 -2.17 -14.31 18.55
C THR A 219 -1.53 -15.03 17.37
N VAL A 220 -1.49 -14.38 16.22
CA VAL A 220 -0.88 -14.91 14.99
C VAL A 220 0.22 -13.94 14.57
N GLU A 221 1.39 -14.46 14.22
CA GLU A 221 2.64 -13.68 14.01
C GLU A 221 2.50 -12.48 13.05
N ASN A 222 1.62 -12.56 12.06
CA ASN A 222 1.42 -11.53 11.04
C ASN A 222 0.08 -10.76 11.20
N GLU A 223 -0.56 -10.86 12.37
CA GLU A 223 -1.86 -10.25 12.66
C GLU A 223 -1.80 -9.35 13.90
N THR A 224 -2.41 -8.16 13.83
CA THR A 224 -2.57 -7.27 14.99
C THR A 224 -4.02 -6.80 15.11
N ASP A 225 -4.62 -7.07 16.28
CA ASP A 225 -5.96 -6.64 16.64
C ASP A 225 -5.96 -5.34 17.45
N LYS A 226 -7.06 -4.58 17.37
CA LYS A 226 -7.29 -3.33 18.13
C LYS A 226 -6.28 -2.20 17.85
N LEU A 227 -5.64 -2.22 16.67
CA LEU A 227 -4.64 -1.22 16.28
C LEU A 227 -5.28 0.15 15.92
N ILE A 228 -6.50 0.16 15.35
CA ILE A 228 -7.25 1.41 15.09
C ILE A 228 -7.47 2.22 16.39
N PRO A 229 -7.96 1.63 17.50
CA PRO A 229 -8.01 2.30 18.81
C PRO A 229 -6.66 2.80 19.37
N VAL A 230 -5.51 2.37 18.84
CA VAL A 230 -4.20 2.97 19.15
C VAL A 230 -3.98 4.20 18.28
N ILE A 231 -4.11 4.04 16.96
CA ILE A 231 -3.93 5.12 15.97
C ILE A 231 -4.86 6.31 16.26
N LEU A 232 -6.13 6.05 16.55
CA LEU A 232 -7.13 7.05 16.96
C LEU A 232 -6.64 7.91 18.14
N ARG A 233 -6.11 7.28 19.19
CA ARG A 233 -5.59 8.00 20.37
C ARG A 233 -4.28 8.73 20.10
N LEU A 234 -3.46 8.25 19.16
CA LEU A 234 -2.26 8.95 18.73
C LEU A 234 -2.59 10.17 17.86
N CYS A 235 -3.60 10.09 16.98
CA CYS A 235 -4.11 11.25 16.25
C CYS A 235 -4.70 12.30 17.22
N GLU A 236 -5.42 11.87 18.26
CA GLU A 236 -5.91 12.77 19.33
C GLU A 236 -4.74 13.48 20.06
N GLN A 237 -3.68 12.74 20.40
CA GLN A 237 -2.48 13.25 21.08
C GLN A 237 -1.57 14.10 20.19
N ASP A 238 -1.52 13.85 18.88
CA ASP A 238 -0.70 14.60 17.92
C ASP A 238 -1.26 16.02 17.76
N LYS A 239 -0.56 16.99 18.32
CA LYS A 239 -0.94 18.41 18.29
C LYS A 239 -1.09 19.00 16.89
N THR A 240 -0.55 18.35 15.85
CA THR A 240 -0.58 18.82 14.46
C THR A 240 -1.75 18.29 13.64
N VAL A 241 -2.60 17.45 14.24
CA VAL A 241 -3.84 16.95 13.65
C VAL A 241 -4.99 17.88 14.06
N GLN A 242 -5.65 18.46 13.07
CA GLN A 242 -6.85 19.30 13.26
C GLN A 242 -8.10 18.42 13.44
N ARG A 243 -8.31 17.45 12.54
CA ARG A 243 -9.35 16.42 12.65
C ARG A 243 -8.87 15.10 12.04
N ALA A 244 -9.35 13.97 12.55
CA ALA A 244 -9.13 12.67 11.92
C ALA A 244 -10.40 11.79 11.96
N PHE A 245 -10.57 10.93 10.97
CA PHE A 245 -11.72 10.04 10.82
C PHE A 245 -11.21 8.64 10.53
N LEU A 246 -11.67 7.63 11.29
CA LEU A 246 -11.23 6.25 11.14
C LEU A 246 -12.41 5.30 10.91
N CYS A 247 -12.14 4.20 10.20
CA CYS A 247 -13.05 3.08 9.99
C CYS A 247 -13.26 2.26 11.29
N ASN A 248 -14.11 1.23 11.20
CA ASN A 248 -14.52 0.44 12.34
C ASN A 248 -13.33 -0.13 13.14
N PRO A 249 -13.29 0.04 14.48
CA PRO A 249 -12.15 -0.38 15.31
C PRO A 249 -11.90 -1.89 15.33
N LYS A 250 -12.82 -2.68 14.74
CA LYS A 250 -12.68 -4.12 14.59
C LYS A 250 -11.69 -4.55 13.51
N VAL A 251 -11.34 -3.73 12.51
CA VAL A 251 -10.40 -4.14 11.43
C VAL A 251 -9.10 -4.67 12.03
N ARG A 252 -8.64 -5.82 11.54
CA ARG A 252 -7.35 -6.43 11.89
C ARG A 252 -6.29 -5.90 10.93
N HIS A 253 -5.14 -5.48 11.44
CA HIS A 253 -3.96 -5.29 10.59
C HIS A 253 -3.39 -6.68 10.27
N ILE A 254 -3.20 -6.99 8.98
CA ILE A 254 -2.65 -8.26 8.51
C ILE A 254 -1.50 -7.95 7.57
N CYS A 255 -0.28 -8.12 8.07
CA CYS A 255 0.93 -7.99 7.27
C CYS A 255 1.34 -9.33 6.66
N LYS A 256 2.38 -9.29 5.83
CA LYS A 256 2.95 -10.47 5.18
C LYS A 256 3.94 -11.21 6.09
N LEU A 257 4.10 -12.49 5.81
CA LEU A 257 5.12 -13.33 6.44
C LEU A 257 6.50 -12.95 5.87
N SER A 258 7.55 -13.18 6.66
CA SER A 258 8.92 -12.88 6.20
C SER A 258 9.23 -13.68 4.93
N ARG A 259 9.69 -12.98 3.88
CA ARG A 259 10.00 -13.56 2.56
C ARG A 259 8.80 -14.16 1.81
N GLU A 260 7.59 -13.69 2.09
CA GLU A 260 6.37 -14.06 1.35
C GLU A 260 6.35 -13.45 -0.08
N GLY A 261 6.82 -12.21 -0.24
CA GLY A 261 6.86 -11.50 -1.52
C GLY A 261 5.55 -10.76 -1.86
N GLY A 262 5.31 -10.52 -3.15
CA GLY A 262 4.22 -9.64 -3.64
C GLY A 262 2.80 -10.21 -3.54
N PHE A 263 2.28 -10.36 -2.32
CA PHE A 263 0.90 -10.76 -2.04
C PHE A 263 0.05 -9.65 -1.37
N CYS A 264 0.43 -8.37 -1.54
CA CYS A 264 -0.23 -7.22 -0.91
C CYS A 264 -1.76 -7.19 -1.15
N GLY A 265 -2.21 -7.29 -2.40
CA GLY A 265 -3.63 -7.32 -2.74
C GLY A 265 -4.42 -8.39 -1.97
N TYR A 266 -3.89 -9.62 -1.87
CA TYR A 266 -4.52 -10.68 -1.09
C TYR A 266 -4.59 -10.35 0.41
N ARG A 267 -3.53 -9.75 0.99
CA ARG A 267 -3.55 -9.31 2.39
C ARG A 267 -4.54 -8.16 2.65
N ASN A 268 -4.72 -7.24 1.70
CA ASN A 268 -5.75 -6.21 1.78
C ASN A 268 -7.17 -6.80 1.72
N ILE A 269 -7.41 -7.79 0.84
CA ILE A 269 -8.65 -8.58 0.84
C ILE A 269 -8.88 -9.26 2.20
N GLN A 270 -7.85 -9.87 2.79
CA GLN A 270 -7.93 -10.45 4.14
C GLN A 270 -8.29 -9.40 5.22
N MET A 271 -7.77 -8.17 5.12
CA MET A 271 -8.12 -7.09 6.06
C MET A 271 -9.58 -6.64 5.89
N LEU A 272 -10.10 -6.56 4.66
CA LEU A 272 -11.53 -6.33 4.40
C LEU A 272 -12.41 -7.47 4.93
N ILE A 273 -12.02 -8.75 4.74
CA ILE A 273 -12.73 -9.90 5.32
C ILE A 273 -12.66 -9.89 6.86
N SER A 274 -11.57 -9.37 7.45
CA SER A 274 -11.44 -9.22 8.90
C SER A 274 -12.46 -8.24 9.49
N TYR A 275 -12.87 -7.22 8.73
CA TYR A 275 -14.01 -6.36 9.08
C TYR A 275 -15.28 -7.20 9.07
N ILE A 276 -15.63 -7.77 7.91
CA ILE A 276 -16.90 -8.50 7.67
C ILE A 276 -17.16 -9.54 8.77
N ASN A 277 -16.14 -10.36 9.07
CA ASN A 277 -16.27 -11.45 10.04
C ASN A 277 -16.47 -10.96 11.48
N LYS A 278 -15.92 -9.80 11.86
CA LYS A 278 -16.01 -9.26 13.24
C LYS A 278 -17.19 -8.32 13.43
N THR A 279 -17.65 -7.65 12.38
CA THR A 279 -18.93 -6.92 12.39
C THR A 279 -20.12 -7.85 12.24
N GLN A 280 -19.91 -9.06 11.69
CA GLN A 280 -20.98 -9.94 11.20
C GLN A 280 -21.79 -9.27 10.09
N ALA A 281 -21.12 -8.44 9.26
CA ALA A 281 -21.73 -7.79 8.11
C ALA A 281 -22.21 -8.81 7.05
N LEU A 282 -22.94 -8.34 6.04
CA LEU A 282 -23.41 -9.19 4.95
C LEU A 282 -22.25 -9.99 4.33
N GLY A 283 -22.51 -11.27 4.06
CA GLY A 283 -21.55 -12.21 3.49
C GLY A 283 -20.55 -12.83 4.48
N HIS A 284 -20.57 -12.50 5.78
CA HIS A 284 -19.74 -13.19 6.79
C HIS A 284 -19.96 -14.72 6.82
N SER A 285 -21.14 -15.17 6.39
CA SER A 285 -21.53 -16.58 6.23
C SER A 285 -20.68 -17.34 5.21
N HIS A 286 -20.05 -16.67 4.23
CA HIS A 286 -19.11 -17.29 3.29
C HIS A 286 -17.72 -17.56 3.91
N PHE A 287 -17.47 -17.06 5.13
CA PHE A 287 -16.19 -17.16 5.82
C PHE A 287 -16.29 -17.87 7.19
N PRO A 288 -16.97 -19.04 7.29
CA PRO A 288 -17.30 -19.68 8.57
C PRO A 288 -16.10 -20.21 9.36
N HIS A 289 -14.92 -20.27 8.74
CA HIS A 289 -13.66 -20.70 9.35
C HIS A 289 -12.72 -19.53 9.67
N GLY A 290 -13.17 -18.29 9.46
CA GLY A 290 -12.39 -17.08 9.66
C GLY A 290 -11.86 -16.50 8.34
N ILE A 291 -10.66 -15.92 8.39
CA ILE A 291 -10.06 -15.22 7.25
C ILE A 291 -9.41 -16.26 6.31
N PRO A 292 -9.81 -16.37 5.03
CA PRO A 292 -9.22 -17.35 4.10
C PRO A 292 -7.72 -17.12 3.87
N SER A 293 -6.95 -18.19 3.68
CA SER A 293 -5.55 -18.12 3.27
C SER A 293 -5.40 -17.55 1.85
N ILE A 294 -4.18 -17.15 1.47
CA ILE A 294 -3.87 -16.67 0.12
C ILE A 294 -4.22 -17.69 -0.96
N LEU A 295 -4.04 -18.99 -0.68
CA LEU A 295 -4.37 -20.05 -1.64
C LEU A 295 -5.88 -20.20 -1.80
N GLU A 296 -6.64 -20.14 -0.71
CA GLU A 296 -8.11 -20.14 -0.76
C GLU A 296 -8.66 -18.88 -1.46
N LEU A 297 -8.03 -17.71 -1.28
CA LEU A 297 -8.38 -16.50 -2.04
C LEU A 297 -8.09 -16.66 -3.55
N GLN A 298 -6.96 -17.27 -3.94
CA GLN A 298 -6.71 -17.62 -5.34
C GLN A 298 -7.75 -18.61 -5.89
N ASP A 299 -8.18 -19.58 -5.08
CA ASP A 299 -9.24 -20.50 -5.46
C ASP A 299 -10.60 -19.81 -5.63
N LEU A 300 -10.96 -18.86 -4.75
CA LEU A 300 -12.22 -18.11 -4.79
C LEU A 300 -12.26 -17.06 -5.91
N ILE A 301 -11.18 -16.29 -6.13
CA ILE A 301 -11.09 -15.31 -7.23
C ILE A 301 -11.24 -16.00 -8.59
N GLU A 302 -10.60 -17.16 -8.79
CA GLU A 302 -10.78 -17.92 -10.02
C GLU A 302 -12.20 -18.52 -10.17
N GLN A 303 -12.85 -18.89 -9.06
CA GLN A 303 -14.26 -19.29 -9.09
C GLN A 303 -15.18 -18.10 -9.47
N ALA A 304 -14.84 -16.87 -9.08
CA ALA A 304 -15.54 -15.67 -9.51
C ALA A 304 -15.46 -15.48 -11.04
N TRP A 305 -14.27 -15.68 -11.62
CA TRP A 305 -14.07 -15.67 -13.08
C TRP A 305 -14.88 -16.78 -13.78
N ASP A 306 -14.92 -17.98 -13.21
CA ASP A 306 -15.69 -19.12 -13.76
C ASP A 306 -17.21 -18.92 -13.64
N MET A 307 -17.67 -18.10 -12.68
CA MET A 307 -19.05 -17.60 -12.58
C MET A 307 -19.33 -16.36 -13.45
N GLY A 308 -18.33 -15.86 -14.19
CA GLY A 308 -18.48 -14.75 -15.14
C GLY A 308 -18.15 -13.35 -14.60
N PHE A 309 -17.83 -13.19 -13.32
CA PHE A 309 -17.45 -11.89 -12.73
C PHE A 309 -16.01 -11.54 -13.13
N ASN A 310 -15.81 -10.42 -13.84
CA ASN A 310 -14.50 -9.97 -14.37
C ASN A 310 -13.67 -11.10 -15.03
N SER A 311 -14.33 -11.98 -15.78
CA SER A 311 -13.76 -13.23 -16.28
C SER A 311 -12.55 -13.08 -17.21
N THR A 312 -12.34 -11.90 -17.82
CA THR A 312 -11.12 -11.58 -18.59
C THR A 312 -9.85 -11.74 -17.75
N GLY A 313 -9.93 -11.56 -16.41
CA GLY A 313 -8.83 -11.79 -15.49
C GLY A 313 -8.19 -13.18 -15.63
N ARG A 314 -8.99 -14.20 -16.00
CA ARG A 314 -8.50 -15.55 -16.31
C ARG A 314 -7.53 -15.57 -17.49
N THR A 315 -7.82 -14.82 -18.55
CA THR A 315 -6.97 -14.63 -19.74
C THR A 315 -5.79 -13.69 -19.45
N GLU A 316 -6.08 -12.55 -18.83
CA GLU A 316 -5.16 -11.45 -18.56
C GLU A 316 -4.01 -11.90 -17.65
N THR A 317 -4.30 -12.62 -16.56
CA THR A 317 -3.30 -13.27 -15.71
C THR A 317 -2.76 -14.58 -16.31
N GLY A 318 -3.59 -15.29 -17.08
CA GLY A 318 -3.42 -16.69 -17.43
C GLY A 318 -3.38 -17.59 -16.19
N GLY A 319 -4.39 -17.45 -15.33
CA GLY A 319 -4.57 -18.13 -14.04
C GLY A 319 -3.68 -17.58 -12.91
N ILE A 320 -4.17 -17.54 -11.67
CA ILE A 320 -3.41 -17.12 -10.47
C ILE A 320 -3.17 -18.26 -9.48
N LYS A 321 -3.98 -19.33 -9.48
CA LYS A 321 -3.89 -20.47 -8.55
C LYS A 321 -2.47 -21.03 -8.42
N GLY A 322 -1.93 -20.97 -7.21
CA GLY A 322 -0.61 -21.50 -6.90
C GLY A 322 0.55 -20.70 -7.52
N THR A 323 0.36 -19.43 -7.89
CA THR A 323 1.41 -18.54 -8.42
C THR A 323 1.66 -17.34 -7.50
N ARG A 324 2.78 -16.64 -7.70
CA ARG A 324 3.11 -15.36 -7.03
C ARG A 324 2.70 -14.12 -7.84
N LYS A 325 1.67 -14.21 -8.68
CA LYS A 325 1.18 -13.07 -9.47
C LYS A 325 0.47 -12.08 -8.57
N PHE A 326 0.73 -10.80 -8.84
CA PHE A 326 0.02 -9.70 -8.20
C PHE A 326 -1.45 -9.72 -8.64
N ILE A 327 -2.33 -9.14 -7.83
CA ILE A 327 -3.75 -8.92 -8.11
C ILE A 327 -4.11 -7.50 -7.71
N GLY A 328 -5.12 -6.93 -8.34
CA GLY A 328 -5.59 -5.57 -8.10
C GLY A 328 -7.06 -5.49 -7.70
N THR A 329 -7.62 -4.32 -7.92
CA THR A 329 -9.04 -4.00 -7.70
C THR A 329 -10.00 -4.91 -8.49
N PRO A 330 -9.73 -5.32 -9.74
CA PRO A 330 -10.62 -6.21 -10.49
C PRO A 330 -10.82 -7.59 -9.86
N GLU A 331 -9.77 -8.20 -9.29
CA GLU A 331 -9.87 -9.48 -8.58
C GLU A 331 -10.61 -9.35 -7.25
N ALA A 332 -10.34 -8.28 -6.50
CA ALA A 332 -11.05 -7.98 -5.26
C ALA A 332 -12.55 -7.77 -5.53
N GLN A 333 -12.89 -7.04 -6.60
CA GLN A 333 -14.27 -6.83 -7.03
C GLN A 333 -14.95 -8.13 -7.44
N ALA A 334 -14.29 -8.95 -8.26
CA ALA A 334 -14.83 -10.25 -8.69
C ALA A 334 -15.17 -11.14 -7.49
N LEU A 335 -14.24 -11.27 -6.54
CA LEU A 335 -14.41 -12.03 -5.31
C LEU A 335 -15.65 -11.57 -4.53
N PHE A 336 -15.74 -10.28 -4.18
CA PHE A 336 -16.84 -9.78 -3.36
C PHE A 336 -18.20 -9.88 -4.09
N GLN A 337 -18.26 -9.53 -5.38
CA GLN A 337 -19.50 -9.64 -6.16
C GLN A 337 -19.99 -11.09 -6.32
N SER A 338 -19.07 -12.06 -6.52
CA SER A 338 -19.43 -13.48 -6.62
C SER A 338 -19.87 -14.12 -5.30
N LEU A 339 -19.63 -13.44 -4.17
CA LEU A 339 -20.07 -13.83 -2.82
C LEU A 339 -21.24 -12.95 -2.35
N GLU A 340 -21.93 -12.28 -3.28
CA GLU A 340 -23.06 -11.38 -3.02
C GLU A 340 -22.78 -10.25 -1.99
N ILE A 341 -21.50 -9.87 -1.83
CA ILE A 341 -21.06 -8.78 -0.96
C ILE A 341 -21.01 -7.47 -1.77
N PRO A 342 -21.86 -6.47 -1.46
CA PRO A 342 -21.90 -5.21 -2.18
C PRO A 342 -20.58 -4.42 -2.05
N CYS A 343 -19.98 -4.12 -3.20
CA CYS A 343 -18.79 -3.28 -3.30
C CYS A 343 -18.88 -2.32 -4.49
N ASP A 344 -18.36 -1.11 -4.28
CA ASP A 344 -18.15 -0.11 -5.32
C ASP A 344 -16.65 -0.03 -5.63
N ALA A 345 -16.29 0.06 -6.91
CA ALA A 345 -14.92 0.12 -7.38
C ALA A 345 -14.73 1.34 -8.29
N SER A 346 -13.83 2.24 -7.90
CA SER A 346 -13.63 3.54 -8.56
C SER A 346 -12.17 3.73 -8.95
N SER A 347 -11.95 4.11 -10.22
CA SER A 347 -10.63 4.44 -10.76
C SER A 347 -10.46 5.97 -10.84
N LEU A 348 -9.39 6.50 -10.27
CA LEU A 348 -9.13 7.92 -10.07
C LEU A 348 -7.83 8.31 -10.80
N ALA A 349 -7.98 8.74 -12.05
CA ALA A 349 -6.90 9.21 -12.90
C ALA A 349 -6.73 10.73 -12.82
N SER A 350 -5.51 11.24 -13.01
CA SER A 350 -5.30 12.69 -13.18
C SER A 350 -6.12 13.22 -14.36
N SER A 351 -6.77 14.37 -14.17
CA SER A 351 -7.57 15.07 -15.18
C SER A 351 -7.07 16.50 -15.37
N ASP A 352 -7.46 17.15 -16.46
CA ASP A 352 -7.12 18.55 -16.76
C ASP A 352 -7.55 19.56 -15.68
N ARG A 353 -8.43 19.14 -14.76
CA ARG A 353 -8.97 19.96 -13.66
C ARG A 353 -8.38 19.63 -12.30
N LEU A 354 -8.04 18.37 -12.05
CA LEU A 354 -7.60 17.87 -10.74
C LEU A 354 -6.58 16.73 -10.87
N PRO A 355 -5.42 16.80 -10.21
CA PRO A 355 -4.52 15.68 -10.01
C PRO A 355 -5.20 14.45 -9.38
N ALA A 356 -4.68 13.25 -9.67
CA ALA A 356 -5.20 11.99 -9.12
C ALA A 356 -5.23 11.96 -7.58
N HIS A 357 -4.24 12.58 -6.92
CA HIS A 357 -4.13 12.58 -5.45
C HIS A 357 -5.16 13.48 -4.77
N ASP A 358 -5.55 14.60 -5.39
CA ASP A 358 -6.61 15.47 -4.87
C ASP A 358 -7.98 14.81 -5.00
N GLN A 359 -8.24 14.14 -6.14
CA GLN A 359 -9.44 13.32 -6.32
C GLN A 359 -9.51 12.17 -5.29
N LEU A 360 -8.39 11.52 -5.00
CA LEU A 360 -8.28 10.48 -3.97
C LEU A 360 -8.59 11.03 -2.56
N TYR A 361 -8.06 12.21 -2.18
CA TYR A 361 -8.41 12.84 -0.91
C TYR A 361 -9.89 13.22 -0.84
N MET A 362 -10.45 13.77 -1.93
CA MET A 362 -11.88 14.11 -2.00
C MET A 362 -12.76 12.87 -1.79
N GLU A 363 -12.49 11.78 -2.52
CA GLU A 363 -13.28 10.55 -2.48
C GLU A 363 -13.22 9.87 -1.09
N VAL A 364 -12.02 9.72 -0.53
CA VAL A 364 -11.83 9.12 0.80
C VAL A 364 -12.45 10.00 1.90
N ALA A 365 -12.29 11.32 1.82
CA ALA A 365 -12.86 12.23 2.81
C ALA A 365 -14.39 12.28 2.72
N ASN A 366 -14.97 12.19 1.52
CA ASN A 366 -16.42 12.07 1.32
C ASN A 366 -16.95 10.77 1.95
N TYR A 367 -16.31 9.63 1.70
CA TYR A 367 -16.67 8.33 2.27
C TYR A 367 -16.75 8.37 3.81
N PHE A 368 -15.69 8.88 4.47
CA PHE A 368 -15.65 8.91 5.93
C PHE A 368 -16.52 10.01 6.56
N ARG A 369 -16.66 11.18 5.94
CA ARG A 369 -17.55 12.25 6.45
C ARG A 369 -19.03 11.87 6.34
N ALA A 370 -19.43 11.07 5.36
CA ALA A 370 -20.82 10.65 5.19
C ALA A 370 -21.39 9.85 6.40
N ALA A 371 -20.52 9.30 7.25
CA ALA A 371 -20.91 8.59 8.48
C ALA A 371 -20.71 9.40 9.77
N CYS A 372 -20.50 10.72 9.70
CA CYS A 372 -20.23 11.57 10.86
C CYS A 372 -20.95 12.93 10.79
N PRO A 373 -21.72 13.35 11.82
CA PRO A 373 -22.13 14.74 11.95
C PRO A 373 -20.88 15.58 12.32
N VAL A 374 -20.33 16.28 11.32
CA VAL A 374 -19.08 17.06 11.44
C VAL A 374 -19.29 18.35 12.28
N ASP A 375 -20.55 18.74 12.46
CA ASP A 375 -21.05 19.98 13.07
C ASP A 375 -20.55 20.24 14.50
N ASN A 376 -20.11 19.21 15.24
CA ASN A 376 -19.48 19.41 16.54
C ASN A 376 -17.97 19.70 16.39
N GLU A 377 -17.60 20.97 16.52
CA GLU A 377 -16.20 21.44 16.54
C GLU A 377 -15.41 20.94 17.76
N SER A 378 -16.07 20.48 18.83
CA SER A 378 -15.41 19.93 20.03
C SER A 378 -14.85 18.51 19.83
N ILE A 379 -15.07 17.88 18.68
CA ILE A 379 -14.60 16.53 18.38
C ILE A 379 -13.47 16.60 17.35
N LYS A 380 -12.27 16.23 17.81
CA LYS A 380 -11.07 16.14 16.99
C LYS A 380 -11.01 14.83 16.20
N VAL A 381 -11.09 13.68 16.87
CA VAL A 381 -11.05 12.37 16.20
C VAL A 381 -12.39 11.63 16.24
N PHE A 382 -12.83 11.18 15.06
CA PHE A 382 -14.08 10.49 14.81
C PHE A 382 -13.82 9.00 14.54
N GLN A 383 -14.57 8.13 15.22
CA GLN A 383 -14.61 6.69 14.94
C GLN A 383 -15.93 6.36 14.26
N THR A 384 -15.87 5.86 13.03
CA THR A 384 -17.04 5.39 12.29
C THR A 384 -17.22 3.88 12.46
N ASP A 385 -18.41 3.36 12.15
CA ASP A 385 -18.62 1.92 11.96
C ASP A 385 -18.34 1.45 10.52
N LEU A 386 -17.87 2.34 9.63
CA LEU A 386 -17.63 2.04 8.21
C LEU A 386 -16.58 0.94 7.99
N PRO A 387 -16.67 0.20 6.89
CA PRO A 387 -15.59 -0.64 6.39
C PRO A 387 -14.28 0.13 6.15
N PRO A 388 -13.13 -0.57 6.12
CA PRO A 388 -11.92 -0.05 5.49
C PRO A 388 -12.06 -0.08 3.96
N ILE A 389 -11.22 0.69 3.26
CA ILE A 389 -11.20 0.77 1.80
C ILE A 389 -9.95 0.03 1.27
N TYR A 390 -10.12 -0.87 0.30
CA TYR A 390 -9.00 -1.43 -0.45
C TYR A 390 -8.43 -0.35 -1.38
N PHE A 391 -7.12 -0.13 -1.37
CA PHE A 391 -6.46 0.98 -2.08
C PHE A 391 -5.27 0.49 -2.90
N GLN A 392 -5.28 0.80 -4.19
CA GLN A 392 -4.27 0.36 -5.16
C GLN A 392 -3.69 1.57 -5.90
N HIS A 393 -2.39 1.49 -6.19
CA HIS A 393 -1.75 2.24 -7.26
C HIS A 393 -0.83 1.30 -8.05
N ASP A 394 -0.12 1.85 -9.03
CA ASP A 394 0.98 1.16 -9.71
C ASP A 394 2.02 0.65 -8.70
N GLY A 395 2.44 -0.61 -8.81
CA GLY A 395 3.41 -1.27 -7.94
C GLY A 395 2.85 -1.95 -6.68
N HIS A 396 1.89 -1.33 -5.96
CA HIS A 396 1.51 -1.78 -4.61
C HIS A 396 0.05 -1.46 -4.22
N SER A 397 -0.47 -2.16 -3.21
CA SER A 397 -1.75 -1.88 -2.57
C SER A 397 -1.70 -1.96 -1.04
N MET A 398 -2.55 -1.15 -0.43
CA MET A 398 -2.73 -0.98 1.01
C MET A 398 -4.23 -1.02 1.36
N THR A 399 -4.55 -0.92 2.65
CA THR A 399 -5.91 -0.79 3.15
C THR A 399 -6.05 0.56 3.86
N ILE A 400 -6.86 1.47 3.31
CA ILE A 400 -7.14 2.75 3.98
C ILE A 400 -8.07 2.48 5.16
N ILE A 401 -7.62 2.90 6.35
CA ILE A 401 -8.35 2.81 7.62
C ILE A 401 -8.90 4.16 8.09
N GLY A 402 -8.65 5.25 7.36
CA GLY A 402 -9.10 6.58 7.72
C GLY A 402 -8.40 7.69 6.93
N PHE A 403 -8.65 8.93 7.33
CA PHE A 403 -7.90 10.10 6.87
C PHE A 403 -7.77 11.14 8.00
N GLU A 404 -6.77 12.00 7.91
CA GLU A 404 -6.58 13.14 8.81
C GLU A 404 -6.35 14.43 8.03
N ILE A 405 -6.77 15.54 8.63
CA ILE A 405 -6.51 16.92 8.23
C ILE A 405 -5.60 17.52 9.30
N ARG A 406 -4.59 18.28 8.87
CA ARG A 406 -3.57 18.88 9.72
C ARG A 406 -3.74 20.39 9.84
N ASP A 407 -3.17 21.00 10.86
CA ASP A 407 -3.31 22.45 11.11
C ASP A 407 -2.62 23.30 10.03
N ASP A 408 -1.65 22.71 9.33
CA ASP A 408 -0.98 23.26 8.14
C ASP A 408 -1.86 23.18 6.86
N GLY A 409 -3.10 22.68 6.97
CA GLY A 409 -4.04 22.51 5.87
C GLY A 409 -3.78 21.27 4.99
N SER A 410 -2.67 20.55 5.20
CA SER A 410 -2.40 19.31 4.49
C SER A 410 -3.22 18.13 5.04
N ALA A 411 -3.24 17.03 4.30
CA ALA A 411 -3.92 15.80 4.67
C ALA A 411 -2.97 14.60 4.63
N ASN A 412 -3.32 13.56 5.39
CA ASN A 412 -2.77 12.22 5.19
C ASN A 412 -3.91 11.22 5.08
N LEU A 413 -3.75 10.22 4.21
CA LEU A 413 -4.48 8.96 4.34
C LEU A 413 -3.88 8.18 5.51
N LEU A 414 -4.74 7.56 6.31
CA LEU A 414 -4.34 6.61 7.35
C LEU A 414 -4.49 5.20 6.76
N VAL A 415 -3.41 4.43 6.72
CA VAL A 415 -3.34 3.13 6.04
C VAL A 415 -2.79 2.02 6.92
N PHE A 416 -3.24 0.81 6.66
CA PHE A 416 -2.53 -0.43 6.95
C PHE A 416 -1.81 -0.87 5.67
N ASP A 417 -0.50 -1.08 5.78
CA ASP A 417 0.36 -1.47 4.67
C ASP A 417 0.91 -2.89 4.91
N PRO A 418 0.50 -3.89 4.10
CA PRO A 418 0.84 -5.28 4.37
C PRO A 418 2.32 -5.62 4.21
N MET A 419 3.17 -4.72 3.70
CA MET A 419 4.63 -4.92 3.69
C MET A 419 5.27 -4.82 5.08
N PHE A 420 4.67 -4.10 6.03
CA PHE A 420 5.30 -3.75 7.31
C PHE A 420 4.57 -4.34 8.50
N LYS A 421 5.31 -4.76 9.52
CA LYS A 421 4.74 -5.24 10.78
C LYS A 421 4.36 -4.07 11.69
N THR A 422 3.39 -4.30 12.58
CA THR A 422 3.12 -3.40 13.70
C THR A 422 4.34 -3.33 14.61
N SER A 423 4.93 -2.14 14.78
CA SER A 423 6.18 -1.94 15.53
C SER A 423 6.09 -2.31 17.03
N PRO A 424 7.20 -2.65 17.69
CA PRO A 424 7.24 -3.00 19.12
C PRO A 424 6.70 -1.90 20.06
N ALA A 425 6.80 -0.62 19.67
CA ALA A 425 6.15 0.47 20.40
C ALA A 425 4.62 0.45 20.24
N MET A 426 4.12 0.26 19.02
CA MET A 426 2.68 0.21 18.74
C MET A 426 2.00 -1.00 19.39
N GLN A 427 2.66 -2.17 19.41
CA GLN A 427 2.17 -3.35 20.12
C GLN A 427 1.96 -3.08 21.63
N ARG A 428 2.89 -2.35 22.27
CA ARG A 428 2.82 -1.99 23.71
C ARG A 428 1.71 -0.99 24.05
N LEU A 429 1.17 -0.27 23.07
CA LEU A 429 0.04 0.64 23.25
C LEU A 429 -1.34 -0.05 23.15
N ILE A 430 -1.39 -1.32 22.73
CA ILE A 430 -2.65 -2.08 22.58
C ILE A 430 -3.21 -2.43 23.96
N GLY A 431 -4.43 -1.97 24.25
CA GLY A 431 -5.11 -2.21 25.52
C GLY A 431 -4.59 -1.39 26.71
N THR A 432 -3.57 -0.55 26.54
CA THR A 432 -3.05 0.35 27.57
C THR A 432 -3.53 1.78 27.33
N SER A 433 -3.83 2.53 28.39
CA SER A 433 -4.22 3.96 28.32
C SER A 433 -3.01 4.92 28.30
N ALA A 434 -1.83 4.43 27.92
CA ALA A 434 -0.61 5.22 27.89
C ALA A 434 -0.70 6.39 26.89
N LYS A 435 -0.05 7.49 27.25
CA LYS A 435 0.26 8.60 26.33
C LYS A 435 1.61 8.35 25.65
N SER A 436 1.83 8.98 24.51
CA SER A 436 3.13 9.12 23.89
C SER A 436 3.45 10.60 23.74
N ASP A 437 4.67 10.99 24.09
CA ASP A 437 5.17 12.36 23.88
C ASP A 437 5.52 12.62 22.40
N HIS A 438 5.70 11.55 21.61
CA HIS A 438 6.10 11.57 20.21
C HIS A 438 5.09 10.82 19.29
N PRO A 439 3.78 11.16 19.33
CA PRO A 439 2.75 10.40 18.61
C PRO A 439 2.97 10.43 17.09
N ALA A 440 3.49 11.53 16.54
CA ALA A 440 3.82 11.64 15.12
C ALA A 440 4.90 10.63 14.67
N ARG A 441 5.87 10.30 15.54
CA ARG A 441 6.92 9.29 15.28
C ARG A 441 6.29 7.90 15.11
N LEU A 442 5.34 7.56 15.97
CA LEU A 442 4.60 6.30 15.94
C LEU A 442 3.62 6.23 14.75
N LEU A 443 3.03 7.35 14.36
CA LEU A 443 2.12 7.44 13.22
C LEU A 443 2.82 7.42 11.84
N LYS A 444 4.16 7.62 11.75
CA LYS A 444 4.91 7.65 10.47
C LYS A 444 4.60 6.44 9.58
N ALA A 445 4.55 5.23 10.15
CA ALA A 445 4.29 4.00 9.41
C ALA A 445 2.91 3.97 8.72
N TYR A 446 1.91 4.62 9.34
CA TYR A 446 0.50 4.55 8.95
C TYR A 446 0.03 5.75 8.13
N ARG A 447 0.85 6.80 7.97
CA ARG A 447 0.50 8.00 7.19
C ARG A 447 0.96 7.87 5.74
N ARG A 448 0.13 8.31 4.78
CA ARG A 448 0.50 8.54 3.38
C ARG A 448 -0.01 9.92 2.97
N GLY A 449 0.91 10.87 2.76
CA GLY A 449 0.62 12.26 2.39
C GLY A 449 1.12 12.63 0.99
N ASN A 450 1.08 13.92 0.65
CA ASN A 450 1.34 14.43 -0.71
C ASN A 450 2.65 13.93 -1.32
N ARG A 451 3.78 13.97 -0.57
CA ARG A 451 5.11 13.49 -1.02
C ARG A 451 5.13 12.01 -1.47
N TYR A 452 4.16 11.20 -1.02
CA TYR A 452 4.00 9.82 -1.48
C TYR A 452 3.01 9.75 -2.65
N LEU A 453 1.83 10.34 -2.50
CA LEU A 453 0.74 10.21 -3.46
C LEU A 453 1.02 10.91 -4.80
N GLN A 454 1.77 12.02 -4.80
CA GLN A 454 2.14 12.76 -6.01
C GLN A 454 3.03 11.96 -6.99
N LYS A 455 3.58 10.81 -6.56
CA LYS A 455 4.33 9.89 -7.43
C LYS A 455 3.44 9.19 -8.47
N TYR A 456 2.12 9.09 -8.23
CA TYR A 456 1.21 8.26 -9.03
C TYR A 456 0.19 9.09 -9.80
N LYS A 457 -0.12 8.67 -11.03
CA LYS A 457 -1.08 9.31 -11.94
C LYS A 457 -2.46 8.63 -11.97
N LEU A 458 -2.57 7.49 -11.29
CA LEU A 458 -3.75 6.64 -11.23
C LEU A 458 -3.82 5.99 -9.85
N PHE A 459 -5.01 6.01 -9.25
CA PHE A 459 -5.37 5.24 -8.08
C PHE A 459 -6.61 4.43 -8.35
N GLU A 460 -6.80 3.34 -7.62
CA GLU A 460 -8.07 2.63 -7.57
C GLU A 460 -8.48 2.39 -6.11
N LEU A 461 -9.78 2.43 -5.87
CA LEU A 461 -10.39 2.10 -4.60
C LEU A 461 -11.44 1.01 -4.79
N LEU A 462 -11.53 0.08 -3.84
CA LEU A 462 -12.73 -0.73 -3.63
C LEU A 462 -13.27 -0.48 -2.23
N LYS A 463 -14.52 0.02 -2.19
CA LYS A 463 -15.28 0.34 -0.98
C LYS A 463 -16.33 -0.75 -0.79
N LEU A 464 -16.35 -1.41 0.36
CA LEU A 464 -17.51 -2.23 0.73
C LEU A 464 -18.70 -1.29 1.04
N ILE A 465 -19.89 -1.61 0.55
CA ILE A 465 -21.10 -0.82 0.76
C ILE A 465 -21.89 -1.41 1.94
N PRO A 466 -22.04 -0.70 3.07
CA PRO A 466 -22.92 -1.14 4.15
C PRO A 466 -24.38 -1.03 3.71
N ILE A 467 -25.14 -2.13 3.80
CA ILE A 467 -26.60 -2.05 3.66
C ILE A 467 -27.17 -1.44 4.96
N PRO A 468 -27.97 -0.36 4.89
CA PRO A 468 -28.62 0.22 6.06
C PRO A 468 -29.82 -0.64 6.49
N GLY A 469 -29.57 -1.73 7.21
CA GLY A 469 -30.66 -2.60 7.63
C GLY A 469 -30.25 -3.93 8.27
N ASP A 470 -29.60 -3.90 9.44
CA ASP A 470 -29.83 -4.91 10.49
C ASP A 470 -29.37 -4.35 11.85
N GLU A 471 -30.29 -3.73 12.61
CA GLU A 471 -30.01 -3.46 14.02
C GLU A 471 -29.96 -4.81 14.77
N PRO A 472 -28.90 -5.12 15.54
CA PRO A 472 -28.90 -6.31 16.38
C PRO A 472 -30.06 -6.18 17.38
N SER A 473 -31.04 -7.08 17.25
CA SER A 473 -32.35 -6.94 17.90
C SER A 473 -32.23 -6.60 19.39
N LYS A 474 -32.74 -5.43 19.78
CA LYS A 474 -32.74 -4.96 21.18
C LYS A 474 -33.70 -5.83 21.98
N THR A 475 -33.17 -6.90 22.56
CA THR A 475 -33.90 -7.87 23.38
C THR A 475 -34.42 -7.18 24.65
N GLY A 476 -35.64 -6.67 24.56
CA GLY A 476 -36.21 -5.75 25.54
C GLY A 476 -36.29 -6.35 26.94
N THR A 477 -35.50 -5.79 27.86
CA THR A 477 -35.66 -5.97 29.30
C THR A 477 -37.00 -5.38 29.74
N LYS A 478 -38.07 -6.19 29.68
CA LYS A 478 -39.37 -5.85 30.26
C LYS A 478 -39.23 -5.68 31.77
N THR A 479 -39.17 -4.44 32.23
CA THR A 479 -39.32 -4.05 33.63
C THR A 479 -40.75 -4.32 34.08
N GLY A 480 -40.98 -5.53 34.61
CA GLY A 480 -42.25 -5.88 35.24
C GLY A 480 -42.47 -5.06 36.50
N SER A 481 -43.45 -4.15 36.48
CA SER A 481 -43.84 -3.35 37.63
C SER A 481 -45.30 -3.60 37.99
N SER A 482 -45.53 -3.90 39.28
CA SER A 482 -46.77 -3.83 40.03
C SER A 482 -48.06 -4.42 39.43
N ILE A 483 -48.52 -5.52 40.03
CA ILE A 483 -49.95 -5.70 40.32
C ILE A 483 -50.07 -5.94 41.83
N MET A 484 -50.87 -5.11 42.49
CA MET A 484 -51.41 -5.40 43.83
C MET A 484 -52.77 -6.09 43.66
N MET A 485 -52.95 -7.25 44.29
CA MET A 485 -54.15 -7.64 45.06
C MET A 485 -53.88 -8.96 45.80
#